data_AF-A0A3D2V1E3-F1
#
_entry.id   AF-A0A3D2V1E3-F1
#
_cell.length_a   1.000
_cell.length_b   1.000
_cell.length_c   1.000
_cell.angle_alpha   90.00
_cell.angle_beta   90.00
_cell.angle_gamma   90.00
#
_symmetry.space_group_name_H-M   'P 1'
#
loop_
_entity.id
_entity.type
_entity.pdbx_description
1 polymer ?
#
loop_
_entity_poly.entity_id
_entity_poly.type
_entity_poly.pdbx_seq_one_letter_code
_entity_poly.pdbx_strand_id
1 'polypeptide(L)'
;WYDPDDQIFIPVTTAQKRIFGMKHVQSIDVQAEKIEDLEIIKEDISRLLRQRHNILEGKEDDFYVQNSAQWLNSWGDAAKTFTYLLGGIAAIS
;
A
#
# COMPACT_ATOMS: atom_id res chain seq x y z
N TRP A 1 -7.83 11.62 10.95
CA TRP A 1 -8.96 11.00 11.66
C TRP A 1 -9.69 10.16 10.62
N TYR A 2 -9.66 8.84 10.80
CA TYR A 2 -10.44 7.88 10.02
C TYR A 2 -11.62 7.52 10.91
N ASP A 3 -12.86 7.85 10.50
CA ASP A 3 -14.06 7.45 11.24
C ASP A 3 -14.75 6.30 10.50
N PRO A 4 -14.74 5.07 11.05
CA PRO A 4 -15.47 3.97 10.45
C PRO A 4 -16.98 4.20 10.40
N ASP A 5 -17.53 5.06 11.27
CA ASP A 5 -18.97 5.26 11.41
C ASP A 5 -19.55 6.15 10.28
N ASP A 6 -18.70 6.90 9.58
CA ASP A 6 -19.05 7.75 8.43
C ASP A 6 -18.81 7.05 7.08
N GLN A 7 -18.60 5.72 7.08
CA GLN A 7 -18.29 4.95 5.88
C GLN A 7 -19.38 3.95 5.52
N ILE A 8 -19.68 3.85 4.22
CA ILE A 8 -20.64 2.88 3.69
C ILE A 8 -19.93 2.04 2.63
N PHE A 9 -20.03 0.73 2.75
CA PHE A 9 -19.50 -0.22 1.78
C PHE A 9 -20.59 -0.63 0.80
N ILE A 10 -20.28 -0.52 -0.49
CA ILE A 10 -21.15 -0.94 -1.58
C ILE A 10 -20.32 -1.69 -2.63
N PRO A 11 -20.93 -2.60 -3.41
CA PRO A 11 -20.21 -3.24 -4.50
C PRO A 11 -19.72 -2.21 -5.52
N VAL A 12 -18.46 -2.33 -5.96
CA VAL A 12 -17.82 -1.40 -6.92
C VAL A 12 -18.64 -1.22 -8.20
N THR A 13 -19.25 -2.31 -8.70
CA THR A 13 -20.07 -2.28 -9.90
C THR A 13 -21.36 -1.47 -9.71
N THR A 14 -21.90 -1.42 -8.49
CA THR A 14 -23.06 -0.60 -8.12
C THR A 14 -22.68 0.86 -8.02
N ALA A 15 -21.57 1.16 -7.34
CA ALA A 15 -21.02 2.51 -7.24
C ALA A 15 -20.79 3.12 -8.63
N GLN A 16 -20.11 2.37 -9.51
CA GLN A 16 -19.80 2.78 -10.88
C GLN A 16 -21.03 3.01 -11.75
N LYS A 17 -21.99 2.07 -11.76
CA LYS A 17 -23.14 2.14 -12.69
C LYS A 17 -24.29 3.01 -12.20
N ARG A 18 -24.58 2.99 -10.89
CA ARG A 18 -25.84 3.54 -10.35
C ARG A 18 -25.66 4.81 -9.53
N ILE A 19 -24.48 5.05 -8.96
CA ILE A 19 -24.24 6.19 -8.07
C ILE A 19 -23.39 7.26 -8.77
N PHE A 20 -22.18 6.90 -9.22
CA PHE A 20 -21.21 7.87 -9.73
C PHE A 20 -21.17 7.97 -11.26
N GLY A 21 -21.69 6.98 -12.00
CA GLY A 21 -21.64 6.98 -13.47
C GLY A 21 -20.21 6.87 -14.05
N MET A 22 -19.26 6.38 -13.26
CA MET A 22 -17.84 6.28 -13.64
C MET A 22 -17.47 4.85 -14.05
N LYS A 23 -16.41 4.71 -14.85
CA LYS A 23 -15.88 3.42 -15.30
C LYS A 23 -14.46 3.11 -14.80
N HIS A 24 -13.96 3.91 -13.87
CA HIS A 24 -12.63 3.74 -13.27
C HIS A 24 -12.75 3.54 -11.76
N VAL A 25 -11.63 3.22 -11.12
CA VAL A 25 -11.47 3.15 -9.66
C VAL A 25 -10.42 4.18 -9.24
N GLN A 26 -10.52 4.66 -8.00
CA GLN A 26 -9.60 5.68 -7.47
C GLN A 26 -8.36 5.06 -6.81
N SER A 27 -8.54 3.93 -6.12
CA SER A 27 -7.46 3.19 -5.48
C SER A 27 -7.72 1.69 -5.61
N ILE A 28 -6.63 0.91 -5.54
CA ILE A 28 -6.65 -0.56 -5.51
C ILE A 28 -5.65 -0.99 -4.46
N ASP A 29 -6.11 -1.72 -3.45
CA ASP A 29 -5.23 -2.38 -2.49
C ASP A 29 -4.76 -3.72 -3.07
N VAL A 30 -3.46 -3.96 -3.00
CA VAL A 30 -2.83 -5.19 -3.50
C VAL A 30 -2.11 -5.88 -2.36
N GLN A 31 -2.37 -7.18 -2.22
CA GLN A 31 -1.74 -8.02 -1.21
C GLN A 31 -0.68 -8.91 -1.86
N ALA A 32 0.55 -8.86 -1.35
CA ALA A 32 1.61 -9.79 -1.70
C ALA A 32 1.63 -10.98 -0.72
N GLU A 33 2.00 -12.16 -1.22
CA GLU A 33 2.20 -13.34 -0.36
C GLU A 33 3.45 -13.21 0.53
N LYS A 34 4.50 -12.58 -0.02
CA LYS A 34 5.82 -12.44 0.59
C LYS A 34 6.28 -10.99 0.54
N ILE A 35 7.02 -10.57 1.57
CA ILE A 35 7.53 -9.20 1.69
C ILE A 35 8.66 -8.97 0.68
N GLU A 36 9.45 -10.00 0.40
CA GLU A 36 10.60 -9.94 -0.51
C GLU A 36 10.18 -9.62 -1.95
N ASP A 37 8.95 -9.97 -2.33
CA ASP A 37 8.42 -9.78 -3.68
C ASP A 37 7.85 -8.37 -3.90
N LEU A 38 7.77 -7.53 -2.86
CA LEU A 38 7.06 -6.24 -2.93
C LEU A 38 7.64 -5.26 -3.96
N GLU A 39 8.97 -5.19 -4.10
CA GLU A 39 9.58 -4.28 -5.08
C GLU A 39 9.36 -4.78 -6.52
N ILE A 40 9.42 -6.09 -6.75
CA ILE A 40 9.13 -6.69 -8.06
C ILE A 40 7.66 -6.45 -8.43
N ILE A 41 6.75 -6.71 -7.49
CA ILE A 41 5.31 -6.49 -7.67
C ILE A 41 5.02 -5.01 -7.98
N LYS A 42 5.67 -4.08 -7.25
CA LYS A 42 5.53 -2.64 -7.50
C LYS A 42 5.97 -2.26 -8.91
N GLU A 43 7.10 -2.79 -9.39
CA GLU A 43 7.59 -2.53 -10.74
C GLU A 43 6.63 -3.09 -11.80
N ASP A 44 6.16 -4.32 -11.62
CA ASP A 44 5.24 -4.97 -12.54
C ASP A 44 3.88 -4.25 -12.62
N ILE A 45 3.34 -3.82 -11.47
CA ILE A 45 2.13 -2.99 -11.43
C ILE A 45 2.36 -1.67 -12.17
N SER A 46 3.48 -1.00 -11.93
CA SER A 46 3.80 0.26 -12.59
C SER A 46 3.89 0.08 -14.11
N ARG A 47 4.55 -0.97 -14.57
CA ARG A 47 4.66 -1.31 -15.99
C ARG A 47 3.30 -1.60 -16.61
N LEU A 48 2.46 -2.39 -15.94
CA LEU A 48 1.12 -2.71 -16.38
C LEU A 48 0.22 -1.47 -16.47
N LEU A 49 0.28 -0.59 -15.47
CA LEU A 49 -0.53 0.64 -15.46
C LEU A 49 -0.09 1.60 -16.56
N ARG A 50 1.22 1.80 -16.78
CA ARG A 50 1.71 2.61 -17.91
C ARG A 50 1.19 2.09 -19.25
N GLN A 51 1.21 0.77 -19.46
CA GLN A 51 0.65 0.16 -20.67
C GLN A 51 -0.86 0.40 -20.79
N ARG A 52 -1.63 0.18 -19.73
CA ARG A 52 -3.09 0.36 -19.75
C ARG A 52 -3.52 1.82 -19.91
N HIS A 53 -2.73 2.75 -19.36
CA HIS A 53 -2.97 4.19 -19.45
C HIS A 53 -2.34 4.80 -20.72
N ASN A 54 -1.69 3.99 -21.57
CA ASN A 54 -0.99 4.42 -22.79
C ASN A 54 0.07 5.52 -22.53
N ILE A 55 0.80 5.41 -21.42
CA ILE A 55 1.84 6.36 -21.04
C ILE A 55 3.14 6.02 -21.78
N LEU A 56 3.52 6.91 -22.70
CA LEU A 56 4.74 6.77 -23.51
C LEU A 56 6.01 6.87 -22.64
N GLU A 57 7.12 6.35 -23.16
CA GLU A 57 8.44 6.52 -22.54
C GLU A 57 8.78 8.00 -22.33
N GLY A 58 9.36 8.32 -21.18
CA GLY A 58 9.71 9.71 -20.80
C GLY A 58 8.53 10.58 -20.35
N LYS A 59 7.29 10.07 -20.35
CA LYS A 59 6.15 10.74 -19.71
C LYS A 59 6.06 10.38 -18.22
N GLU A 60 5.62 11.34 -17.42
CA GLU A 60 5.33 11.15 -16.00
C GLU A 60 4.12 10.24 -15.82
N ASP A 61 4.12 9.49 -14.72
CA ASP A 61 3.01 8.62 -14.34
C ASP A 61 1.83 9.43 -13.80
N ASP A 62 0.61 9.04 -14.15
CA ASP A 62 -0.64 9.61 -13.62
C ASP A 62 -1.18 8.82 -12.41
N PHE A 63 -0.41 7.85 -11.92
CA PHE A 63 -0.72 6.99 -10.79
C PHE A 63 0.45 6.93 -9.80
N TYR A 64 0.19 6.43 -8.60
CA TYR A 64 1.22 6.19 -7.59
C TYR A 64 1.07 4.79 -7.01
N VAL A 65 2.19 4.06 -6.91
CA VAL A 65 2.24 2.73 -6.29
C VAL A 65 3.07 2.82 -5.01
N GLN A 66 2.39 2.71 -3.87
CA GLN A 66 3.02 2.77 -2.55
C GLN A 66 3.26 1.38 -1.98
N ASN A 67 4.43 1.18 -1.38
CA ASN A 67 4.69 0.01 -0.55
C ASN A 67 4.45 0.35 0.94
N SER A 68 3.37 -0.19 1.50
CA SER A 68 3.01 0.02 2.91
C SER A 68 3.93 -0.72 3.91
N ALA A 69 4.78 -1.65 3.45
CA ALA A 69 5.74 -2.34 4.33
C ALA A 69 6.84 -1.42 4.87
N GLN A 70 7.09 -0.28 4.21
CA GLN A 70 8.00 0.75 4.76
C GLN A 70 7.54 1.26 6.13
N TRP A 71 6.23 1.28 6.40
CA TRP A 71 5.70 1.58 7.72
C TRP A 71 5.92 0.43 8.72
N LEU A 72 5.84 -0.83 8.28
CA LEU A 72 6.03 -1.99 9.16
C LEU A 72 7.48 -2.13 9.65
N ASN A 73 8.46 -1.84 8.79
CA ASN A 73 9.88 -1.90 9.13
C ASN A 73 10.27 -0.92 10.25
N SER A 74 9.70 0.29 10.26
CA SER A 74 9.98 1.28 11.31
C SER A 74 9.55 0.81 12.71
N TRP A 75 8.51 -0.03 12.81
CA TRP A 75 8.08 -0.62 14.09
C TRP A 75 8.99 -1.77 14.53
N GLY A 76 9.43 -2.61 13.59
CA GLY A 76 10.35 -3.72 13.86
C GLY A 76 11.68 -3.23 14.43
N ASP A 77 12.24 -2.15 13.89
CA ASP A 77 13.50 -1.60 14.37
C ASP A 77 13.37 -0.98 15.76
N ALA A 78 12.29 -0.23 16.03
CA ALA A 78 12.03 0.30 17.37
C ALA A 78 11.88 -0.82 18.41
N ALA A 79 11.13 -1.89 18.09
CA ALA A 79 10.95 -3.04 18.96
C ALA A 79 12.27 -3.77 19.25
N LYS A 80 13.17 -3.90 18.26
CA LYS A 80 14.52 -4.44 18.45
C LYS A 80 15.36 -3.56 19.38
N THR A 81 15.33 -2.24 19.20
CA THR A 81 16.02 -1.31 20.11
C THR A 81 15.51 -1.44 21.55
N PHE A 82 14.19 -1.50 21.75
CA PHE A 82 13.62 -1.75 23.09
C PHE A 82 14.04 -3.10 23.66
N THR A 83 14.11 -4.14 22.83
CA THR A 83 14.58 -5.47 23.24
C THR A 83 16.03 -5.44 23.72
N TYR A 84 16.92 -4.74 23.01
CA TYR A 84 18.30 -4.57 23.45
C TYR A 84 18.42 -3.78 24.75
N LEU A 85 17.64 -2.72 24.92
CA LEU A 85 17.61 -1.94 26.16
C LEU A 85 17.12 -2.78 27.34
N LEU A 86 16.01 -3.50 27.18
CA LEU A 86 15.46 -4.39 28.20
C LEU A 86 16.42 -5.53 28.54
N GLY A 87 17.03 -6.16 27.54
CA GLY A 87 18.04 -7.19 27.73
C GLY A 87 19.28 -6.65 28.45
N GLY A 88 19.71 -5.43 28.14
CA GLY A 88 20.82 -4.76 28.82
C GLY A 88 20.54 -4.50 30.30
N ILE A 89 19.33 -4.03 30.65
CA ILE A 89 18.90 -3.83 32.05
C ILE A 89 18.84 -5.18 32.79
N ALA A 90 18.28 -6.21 32.16
CA ALA A 90 18.22 -7.54 32.76
C ALA A 90 19.60 -8.18 32.96
N ALA A 91 20.59 -7.85 32.13
CA ALA A 91 21.95 -8.39 32.23
C ALA A 91 22.78 -7.77 33.37
N ILE A 92 22.45 -6.55 33.82
CA ILE A 92 23.15 -5.85 34.91
C ILE A 92 22.43 -5.92 36.25
N SER A 93 21.20 -6.45 36.28
CA SER A 93 20.35 -6.53 37.48
C SER A 93 20.48 -7.85 38.23
#